data_AF-A0A2J6HLG2-F1
#
_entry.id   AF-A0A2J6HLG2-F1
#
_cell.length_a   1.000
_cell.length_b   1.000
_cell.length_c   1.000
_cell.angle_alpha   90.00
_cell.angle_beta   90.00
_cell.angle_gamma   90.00
#
_symmetry.space_group_name_H-M   'P 1'
#
loop_
_entity.id
_entity.type
_entity.pdbx_description
1 polymer ?
#
loop_
_entity_poly.entity_id
_entity_poly.type
_entity_poly.pdbx_seq_one_letter_code
_entity_poly.pdbx_strand_id
1 'polypeptide(L)'
;MDTIPLANESQFDNSSIWLYAGILALLVALYFVRKYLYRLDVYLNKKTNNPEGFIGKPWHITWSLVLGIIFLLTQVLSSGASEDFNQKGLYVFTSDPHPWHWFWLVVLLTEIAMFAVVTYRSIQHFVTPYGILRSMIIIVLMGFYFWAGMYMGLIFAATVALFIIYKVFKLFYGRKKGLLTS
;
A
#
# COMPACT_ATOMS: atom_id res chain seq x y z
N MET A 1 8.68 -50.92 11.19
CA MET A 1 9.59 -49.84 11.59
C MET A 1 9.46 -48.83 10.46
N ASP A 2 8.51 -47.92 10.60
CA ASP A 2 8.10 -47.02 9.52
C ASP A 2 9.06 -45.84 9.51
N THR A 3 9.80 -45.69 8.42
CA THR A 3 10.73 -44.57 8.22
C THR A 3 9.91 -43.31 7.99
N ILE A 4 9.83 -42.45 9.00
CA ILE A 4 9.35 -41.08 8.87
C ILE A 4 10.27 -40.39 7.85
N PRO A 5 9.76 -39.92 6.69
CA PRO A 5 10.60 -39.20 5.76
C PRO A 5 11.05 -37.89 6.42
N LEU A 6 12.36 -37.69 6.54
CA LEU A 6 12.91 -36.36 6.84
C LEU A 6 12.42 -35.43 5.73
N ALA A 7 11.50 -34.52 6.08
CA ALA A 7 11.16 -33.41 5.22
C ALA A 7 12.45 -32.64 4.93
N ASN A 8 12.81 -32.51 3.66
CA ASN A 8 13.90 -31.63 3.22
C ASN A 8 13.54 -30.20 3.63
N GLU A 9 14.07 -29.76 4.77
CA GLU A 9 14.06 -28.39 5.25
C GLU A 9 15.00 -27.52 4.38
N SER A 10 14.65 -27.35 3.11
CA SER A 10 15.31 -26.37 2.23
C SER A 10 14.36 -25.74 1.21
N GLN A 11 13.04 -25.93 1.36
CA GLN A 11 12.05 -25.09 0.69
C GLN A 11 11.86 -23.75 1.44
N PHE A 12 12.94 -22.99 1.63
CA PHE A 12 12.78 -21.55 1.53
C PHE A 12 12.50 -21.28 0.04
N ASP A 13 11.22 -21.33 -0.29
CA ASP A 13 10.70 -21.30 -1.64
C ASP A 13 11.29 -20.10 -2.41
N ASN A 14 12.03 -20.37 -3.48
CA ASN A 14 12.67 -19.37 -4.33
C ASN A 14 11.66 -18.27 -4.74
N SER A 15 10.37 -18.62 -4.84
CA SER A 15 9.26 -17.70 -5.12
C SER A 15 9.22 -16.48 -4.17
N SER A 16 9.57 -16.67 -2.89
CA SER A 16 9.52 -15.61 -1.87
C SER A 16 10.60 -14.57 -2.09
N ILE A 17 11.82 -14.99 -2.47
CA ILE A 17 12.93 -14.07 -2.76
C ILE A 17 12.62 -13.23 -4.00
N TRP A 18 12.05 -13.85 -5.05
CA TRP A 18 11.60 -13.13 -6.24
C TRP A 18 10.49 -12.13 -5.94
N LEU A 19 9.60 -12.44 -5.00
CA LEU A 19 8.55 -11.52 -4.55
C LEU A 19 9.14 -10.28 -3.86
N TYR A 20 10.08 -10.45 -2.92
CA TYR A 20 10.75 -9.32 -2.27
C TYR A 20 11.59 -8.48 -3.25
N ALA A 21 12.36 -9.13 -4.14
CA ALA A 21 13.10 -8.43 -5.18
C ALA A 21 12.18 -7.68 -6.14
N GLY A 22 11.03 -8.26 -6.48
CA GLY A 22 9.98 -7.64 -7.28
C GLY A 22 9.38 -6.40 -6.61
N ILE A 23 9.10 -6.44 -5.31
CA ILE A 23 8.63 -5.26 -4.55
C ILE A 23 9.68 -4.15 -4.57
N LEU A 24 10.95 -4.49 -4.37
CA LEU A 24 12.05 -3.52 -4.36
C LEU A 24 12.23 -2.88 -5.75
N ALA A 25 12.18 -3.68 -6.81
CA ALA A 25 12.18 -3.21 -8.19
C ALA A 25 10.97 -2.33 -8.51
N LEU A 26 9.77 -2.70 -8.02
CA LEU A 26 8.56 -1.90 -8.16
C LEU A 26 8.72 -0.53 -7.49
N LEU A 27 9.23 -0.47 -6.26
CA LEU A 27 9.47 0.80 -5.55
C LEU A 27 10.46 1.70 -6.32
N VAL A 28 11.53 1.12 -6.85
CA VAL A 28 12.50 1.85 -7.68
C VAL A 28 11.86 2.34 -8.98
N ALA A 29 11.09 1.49 -9.67
CA ALA A 29 10.35 1.87 -10.87
C ALA A 29 9.37 3.00 -10.58
N LEU A 30 8.61 2.91 -9.49
CA LEU A 30 7.64 3.93 -9.07
C LEU A 30 8.31 5.26 -8.75
N TYR A 31 9.51 5.26 -8.18
CA TYR A 31 10.32 6.47 -7.97
C TYR A 31 10.67 7.13 -9.32
N PHE A 32 11.14 6.36 -10.30
CA PHE A 32 11.43 6.89 -11.63
C PHE A 32 10.17 7.37 -12.35
N VAL A 33 9.06 6.65 -12.25
CA VAL A 33 7.80 7.06 -12.88
C VAL A 33 7.28 8.38 -12.30
N ARG A 34 7.43 8.62 -10.99
CA ARG A 34 7.12 9.92 -10.38
C ARG A 34 7.94 11.05 -10.99
N LYS A 35 9.22 10.81 -11.28
CA LYS A 35 10.10 11.77 -11.95
C LYS A 35 9.68 12.01 -13.41
N TYR A 36 9.21 10.98 -14.11
CA TYR A 36 8.69 11.11 -15.47
C TYR A 36 7.35 11.85 -15.53
N LEU A 37 6.46 11.66 -14.55
CA LEU A 37 5.22 12.43 -14.40
C LEU A 37 5.49 13.93 -14.28
N TYR A 38 6.48 14.32 -13.47
CA TYR A 38 6.87 15.72 -13.35
C TYR A 38 7.32 16.29 -14.70
N ARG A 39 8.10 15.54 -15.48
CA ARG A 39 8.53 15.95 -16.82
C ARG A 39 7.35 16.02 -17.81
N LEU A 40 6.40 15.10 -17.69
CA LEU A 40 5.17 15.12 -18.48
C LEU A 40 4.36 16.40 -18.19
N ASP A 41 4.19 16.75 -16.92
CA ASP A 41 3.48 17.97 -16.51
C ASP A 41 4.16 19.22 -17.07
N VAL A 42 5.50 19.30 -17.00
CA VAL A 42 6.28 20.41 -17.59
C VAL A 42 6.12 20.46 -19.12
N TYR A 43 6.16 19.31 -19.80
CA TYR A 43 6.01 19.23 -21.25
C TYR A 43 4.60 19.63 -21.70
N LEU A 44 3.56 19.11 -21.05
CA LEU A 44 2.18 19.43 -21.34
C LEU A 44 1.93 20.92 -21.14
N ASN A 45 2.46 21.50 -20.06
CA ASN A 45 2.28 22.90 -19.76
C ASN A 45 2.92 23.83 -20.81
N LYS A 46 4.15 23.50 -21.23
CA LYS A 46 4.83 24.19 -22.34
C LYS A 46 4.04 24.08 -23.65
N LYS A 47 3.37 22.94 -23.89
CA LYS A 47 2.59 22.71 -25.11
C LYS A 47 1.26 23.46 -25.12
N THR A 48 0.63 23.66 -23.96
CA THR A 48 -0.65 24.37 -23.83
C THR A 48 -0.49 25.88 -23.69
N ASN A 49 0.74 26.43 -23.64
CA ASN A 49 1.03 27.86 -23.43
C ASN A 49 0.22 28.47 -22.27
N ASN A 50 -0.05 27.68 -21.23
CA ASN A 50 -0.89 28.12 -20.11
C ASN A 50 0.02 28.72 -19.02
N PRO A 51 0.02 30.05 -18.82
CA PRO A 51 0.88 30.70 -17.82
C PRO A 51 0.50 30.30 -16.38
N GLU A 52 -0.72 29.78 -16.17
CA GLU A 52 -1.19 29.26 -14.88
C GLU A 52 -0.95 27.75 -14.70
N GLY A 53 -0.40 27.07 -15.70
CA GLY A 53 -0.43 25.61 -15.70
C GLY A 53 0.32 25.00 -14.51
N PHE A 54 -0.37 24.10 -13.84
CA PHE A 54 0.02 23.57 -12.56
C PHE A 54 1.22 22.62 -12.68
N ILE A 55 2.40 23.09 -12.27
CA ILE A 55 3.59 22.26 -12.03
C ILE A 55 3.52 21.77 -10.58
N GLY A 56 2.55 20.92 -10.28
CA GLY A 56 2.37 20.40 -8.93
C GLY A 56 3.04 19.06 -8.74
N LYS A 57 3.74 18.90 -7.61
CA LYS A 57 4.18 17.57 -7.16
C LYS A 57 2.96 16.64 -7.10
N PRO A 58 3.03 15.40 -7.60
CA PRO A 58 1.90 14.48 -7.60
C PRO A 58 1.69 13.93 -6.18
N TRP A 59 1.15 14.76 -5.28
CA TRP A 59 0.97 14.45 -3.87
C TRP A 59 -0.09 13.36 -3.64
N HIS A 60 -1.10 13.29 -4.51
CA HIS A 60 -2.13 12.25 -4.53
C HIS A 60 -1.54 10.83 -4.61
N ILE A 61 -0.38 10.68 -5.25
CA ILE A 61 0.32 9.40 -5.37
C ILE A 61 0.90 8.96 -4.02
N THR A 62 1.47 9.92 -3.27
CA THR A 62 1.97 9.65 -1.90
C THR A 62 0.81 9.31 -0.96
N TRP A 63 -0.36 9.92 -1.16
CA TRP A 63 -1.56 9.62 -0.40
C TRP A 63 -2.02 8.17 -0.59
N SER A 64 -2.08 7.69 -1.83
CA SER A 64 -2.49 6.32 -2.14
C SER A 64 -1.55 5.26 -1.52
N LEU A 65 -0.25 5.55 -1.44
CA LEU A 65 0.71 4.71 -0.70
C LEU A 65 0.40 4.65 0.81
N VAL A 66 0.12 5.79 1.43
CA VAL A 66 -0.24 5.86 2.85
C VAL A 66 -1.55 5.11 3.10
N LEU A 67 -2.55 5.29 2.23
CA LEU A 67 -3.82 4.54 2.29
C LEU A 67 -3.59 3.03 2.19
N GLY A 68 -2.71 2.57 1.29
CA GLY A 68 -2.36 1.15 1.17
C GLY A 68 -1.74 0.58 2.45
N ILE A 69 -0.85 1.33 3.12
CA ILE A 69 -0.27 0.94 4.42
C ILE A 69 -1.37 0.83 5.48
N ILE A 70 -2.19 1.88 5.62
CA ILE A 70 -3.27 1.94 6.61
C ILE A 70 -4.26 0.80 6.37
N PHE A 71 -4.67 0.60 5.12
CA PHE A 71 -5.60 -0.46 4.72
C PHE A 71 -5.09 -1.82 5.19
N LEU A 72 -3.85 -2.18 4.88
CA LEU A 72 -3.29 -3.47 5.29
C LEU A 72 -3.16 -3.59 6.82
N LEU A 73 -2.69 -2.55 7.51
CA LEU A 73 -2.61 -2.59 8.98
C LEU A 73 -3.99 -2.80 9.62
N THR A 74 -5.03 -2.17 9.06
CA THR A 74 -6.39 -2.36 9.57
C THR A 74 -6.95 -3.75 9.27
N GLN A 75 -6.55 -4.38 8.16
CA GLN A 75 -6.91 -5.78 7.89
C GLN A 75 -6.35 -6.75 8.94
N VAL A 76 -5.14 -6.49 9.43
CA VAL A 76 -4.52 -7.32 10.49
C VAL A 76 -5.28 -7.15 11.82
N LEU A 77 -5.83 -5.96 12.08
CA LEU A 77 -6.53 -5.66 13.33
C LEU A 77 -8.01 -6.05 13.32
N SER A 78 -8.63 -6.21 12.14
CA SER A 78 -10.09 -6.36 12.01
C SER A 78 -10.61 -7.79 12.21
N SER A 79 -9.77 -8.74 12.66
CA SER A 79 -10.16 -10.10 13.08
C SER A 79 -11.17 -10.81 12.16
N GLY A 80 -10.98 -10.75 10.84
CA GLY A 80 -11.83 -11.44 9.86
C GLY A 80 -13.00 -10.62 9.29
N ALA A 81 -13.43 -9.54 9.96
CA ALA A 81 -14.42 -8.60 9.39
C ALA A 81 -13.96 -7.97 8.07
N SER A 82 -12.65 -8.03 7.83
CA SER A 82 -11.99 -7.65 6.60
C SER A 82 -12.38 -8.51 5.41
N GLU A 83 -12.41 -9.82 5.62
CA GLU A 83 -12.68 -10.79 4.58
C GLU A 83 -14.14 -10.71 4.13
N ASP A 84 -15.05 -10.49 5.09
CA ASP A 84 -16.47 -10.25 4.82
C ASP A 84 -16.72 -9.05 3.92
N PHE A 85 -16.06 -7.92 4.17
CA PHE A 85 -16.21 -6.73 3.32
C PHE A 85 -15.59 -6.94 1.93
N ASN A 86 -14.44 -7.63 1.83
CA ASN A 86 -13.82 -7.89 0.54
C ASN A 86 -14.67 -8.86 -0.32
N GLN A 87 -15.37 -9.81 0.29
CA GLN A 87 -16.22 -10.77 -0.42
C GLN A 87 -17.62 -10.23 -0.74
N LYS A 88 -18.27 -9.56 0.23
CA LYS A 88 -19.67 -9.12 0.13
C LYS A 88 -19.80 -7.66 -0.33
N GLY A 89 -18.71 -6.89 -0.27
CA GLY A 89 -18.71 -5.48 -0.64
C GLY A 89 -19.73 -4.66 0.16
N LEU A 90 -20.50 -3.82 -0.54
CA LEU A 90 -21.53 -2.97 0.07
C LEU A 90 -22.69 -3.78 0.68
N TYR A 91 -22.87 -5.04 0.32
CA TYR A 91 -23.92 -5.90 0.89
C TYR A 91 -23.65 -6.30 2.35
N VAL A 92 -22.41 -6.09 2.84
CA VAL A 92 -22.07 -6.39 4.22
C VAL A 92 -22.84 -5.51 5.21
N PHE A 93 -23.15 -4.26 4.82
CA PHE A 93 -23.88 -3.30 5.67
C PHE A 93 -25.34 -3.69 5.95
N THR A 94 -25.92 -4.53 5.10
CA THR A 94 -27.29 -5.04 5.27
C THR A 94 -27.33 -6.41 5.95
N SER A 95 -26.22 -7.16 5.93
CA SER A 95 -26.17 -8.54 6.42
C SER A 95 -25.53 -8.66 7.80
N ASP A 96 -24.42 -7.96 8.04
CA ASP A 96 -23.74 -7.94 9.35
C ASP A 96 -22.90 -6.67 9.50
N PRO A 97 -23.49 -5.54 9.94
CA PRO A 97 -22.79 -4.26 10.00
C PRO A 97 -21.77 -4.23 11.15
N HIS A 98 -20.48 -4.13 10.81
CA HIS A 98 -19.39 -4.00 11.77
C HIS A 98 -18.71 -2.61 11.67
N PRO A 99 -18.24 -2.01 12.78
CA PRO A 99 -17.51 -0.72 12.75
C PRO A 99 -16.34 -0.66 11.76
N TRP A 100 -15.64 -1.79 11.58
CA TRP A 100 -14.55 -1.91 10.61
C TRP A 100 -15.00 -1.69 9.16
N HIS A 101 -16.24 -2.08 8.81
CA HIS A 101 -16.78 -1.87 7.46
C HIS A 101 -16.95 -0.39 7.15
N TRP A 102 -17.41 0.39 8.12
CA TRP A 102 -17.52 1.85 7.99
C TRP A 102 -16.15 2.50 7.81
N PHE A 103 -15.15 2.07 8.57
CA PHE A 103 -13.78 2.56 8.40
C PHE A 103 -13.27 2.30 6.98
N TRP A 104 -13.54 1.12 6.42
CA TRP A 104 -13.12 0.77 5.06
C TRP A 104 -13.91 1.49 3.98
N LEU A 105 -15.20 1.72 4.20
CA LEU A 105 -16.00 2.58 3.34
C LEU A 105 -15.43 4.01 3.32
N VAL A 106 -15.01 4.54 4.45
CA VAL A 106 -14.35 5.86 4.51
C VAL A 106 -13.03 5.86 3.74
N VAL A 107 -12.21 4.81 3.86
CA VAL A 107 -10.98 4.67 3.07
C VAL A 107 -11.28 4.66 1.56
N LEU A 108 -12.25 3.85 1.13
CA LEU A 108 -12.70 3.75 -0.26
C LEU A 108 -13.20 5.11 -0.79
N LEU A 109 -14.08 5.78 -0.03
CA LEU A 109 -14.63 7.08 -0.41
C LEU A 109 -13.53 8.15 -0.47
N THR A 110 -12.53 8.09 0.40
CA THR A 110 -11.38 8.99 0.37
C THR A 110 -10.57 8.79 -0.92
N GLU A 111 -10.35 7.54 -1.34
CA GLU A 111 -9.62 7.25 -2.59
C GLU A 111 -10.41 7.73 -3.83
N ILE A 112 -11.73 7.53 -3.84
CA ILE A 112 -12.61 8.03 -4.90
C ILE A 112 -12.64 9.58 -4.94
N ALA A 113 -12.70 10.23 -3.78
CA ALA A 113 -12.67 11.69 -3.70
C ALA A 113 -11.35 12.24 -4.25
N MET A 114 -10.23 11.60 -3.91
CA MET A 114 -8.91 11.97 -4.42
C MET A 114 -8.79 11.79 -5.93
N PHE A 115 -9.34 10.71 -6.47
CA PHE A 115 -9.47 10.48 -7.91
C PHE A 115 -10.24 11.61 -8.61
N ALA A 116 -11.39 12.01 -8.04
CA ALA A 116 -12.22 13.06 -8.60
C ALA A 116 -11.48 14.41 -8.61
N VAL A 117 -10.77 14.73 -7.53
CA VAL A 117 -9.95 15.94 -7.40
C VAL A 117 -8.82 15.98 -8.44
N VAL A 118 -8.11 14.85 -8.64
CA VAL A 118 -7.06 14.75 -9.68
C VAL A 118 -7.64 15.01 -11.06
N THR A 119 -8.77 14.38 -11.36
CA THR A 119 -9.40 14.47 -12.68
C THR A 119 -9.88 15.89 -12.95
N TYR A 120 -10.58 16.49 -11.99
CA TYR A 120 -11.04 17.87 -12.05
C TYR A 120 -9.89 18.86 -12.26
N ARG A 121 -8.84 18.78 -11.43
CA ARG A 121 -7.66 19.65 -11.57
C ARG A 121 -6.94 19.43 -12.90
N SER A 122 -6.84 18.19 -13.37
CA SER A 122 -6.17 17.89 -14.64
C SER A 122 -6.91 18.51 -15.82
N ILE A 123 -8.24 18.42 -15.85
CA ILE A 123 -9.08 19.01 -16.91
C ILE A 123 -9.02 20.54 -16.87
N GLN A 124 -9.02 21.15 -15.68
CA GLN A 124 -8.93 22.60 -15.55
C GLN A 124 -7.62 23.18 -16.10
N HIS A 125 -6.50 22.51 -15.87
CA HIS A 125 -5.17 23.07 -16.21
C HIS A 125 -4.65 22.61 -17.57
N PHE A 126 -5.06 21.43 -18.03
CA PHE A 126 -4.66 20.85 -19.30
C PHE A 126 -5.93 20.54 -20.09
N VAL A 127 -6.18 21.35 -21.14
CA VAL A 127 -7.29 21.23 -22.11
C VAL A 127 -7.80 19.79 -22.22
N THR A 128 -9.12 19.59 -22.19
CA THR A 128 -9.85 18.30 -22.01
C THR A 128 -9.11 17.01 -22.44
N PRO A 129 -8.64 16.84 -23.70
CA PRO A 129 -7.95 15.62 -24.11
C PRO A 129 -6.65 15.34 -23.33
N TYR A 130 -5.85 16.36 -23.04
CA TYR A 130 -4.60 16.20 -22.28
C TYR A 130 -4.86 16.01 -20.78
N GLY A 131 -5.89 16.65 -20.25
CA GLY A 131 -6.34 16.46 -18.87
C GLY A 131 -6.82 15.03 -18.60
N ILE A 132 -7.56 14.42 -19.54
CA ILE A 132 -8.02 13.03 -19.46
C ILE A 132 -6.82 12.06 -19.49
N LEU A 133 -5.89 12.23 -20.44
CA LEU A 133 -4.69 11.39 -20.54
C LEU A 133 -3.86 11.44 -19.25
N ARG A 134 -3.62 12.64 -18.72
CA ARG A 134 -2.92 12.83 -17.44
C ARG A 134 -3.63 12.12 -16.29
N SER A 135 -4.96 12.25 -16.22
CA SER A 135 -5.76 11.61 -15.18
C SER A 135 -5.61 10.09 -15.26
N MET A 136 -5.77 9.49 -16.43
CA MET A 136 -5.59 8.04 -16.64
C MET A 136 -4.22 7.55 -16.14
N ILE A 137 -3.15 8.26 -16.48
CA ILE A 137 -1.79 7.92 -16.03
C ILE A 137 -1.69 7.98 -14.49
N ILE A 138 -2.23 9.05 -13.88
CA ILE A 138 -2.19 9.21 -12.41
C ILE A 138 -3.00 8.12 -11.72
N ILE A 139 -4.16 7.74 -12.26
CA ILE A 139 -5.04 6.69 -11.70
C ILE A 139 -4.32 5.35 -11.65
N VAL A 140 -3.72 4.95 -12.77
CA VAL A 140 -2.92 3.72 -12.86
C VAL A 140 -1.79 3.76 -11.84
N LEU A 141 -1.14 4.92 -11.68
CA LEU A 141 -0.07 5.07 -10.70
C LEU A 141 -0.54 5.06 -9.26
N MET A 142 -1.69 5.63 -8.95
CA MET A 142 -2.30 5.49 -7.63
C MET A 142 -2.51 4.02 -7.31
N GLY A 143 -3.07 3.23 -8.22
CA GLY A 143 -3.21 1.77 -8.04
C GLY A 143 -1.90 1.06 -7.72
N PHE A 144 -0.82 1.34 -8.48
CA PHE A 144 0.49 0.76 -8.19
C PHE A 144 1.07 1.23 -6.85
N TYR A 145 0.89 2.50 -6.49
CA TYR A 145 1.36 3.05 -5.21
C TYR A 145 0.56 2.52 -4.02
N PHE A 146 -0.74 2.32 -4.16
CA PHE A 146 -1.59 1.65 -3.18
C PHE A 146 -1.09 0.24 -2.91
N TRP A 147 -0.87 -0.53 -3.98
CA TRP A 147 -0.37 -1.90 -3.90
C TRP A 147 1.02 -1.98 -3.27
N ALA A 148 1.93 -1.07 -3.67
CA ALA A 148 3.23 -0.92 -3.02
C ALA A 148 3.10 -0.56 -1.53
N GLY A 149 2.14 0.31 -1.19
CA GLY A 149 1.80 0.68 0.18
C GLY A 149 1.36 -0.52 1.03
N MET A 150 0.51 -1.40 0.49
CA MET A 150 0.12 -2.63 1.17
C MET A 150 1.34 -3.50 1.52
N TYR A 151 2.23 -3.74 0.57
CA TYR A 151 3.45 -4.52 0.84
C TYR A 151 4.39 -3.85 1.84
N MET A 152 4.53 -2.52 1.78
CA MET A 152 5.29 -1.77 2.78
C MET A 152 4.67 -1.92 4.17
N GLY A 153 3.33 -1.92 4.26
CA GLY A 153 2.61 -2.23 5.50
C GLY A 153 2.91 -3.63 6.02
N LEU A 154 3.03 -4.62 5.13
CA LEU A 154 3.32 -6.01 5.50
C LEU A 154 4.74 -6.13 6.08
N ILE A 155 5.72 -5.53 5.40
CA ILE A 155 7.11 -5.48 5.88
C ILE A 155 7.18 -4.76 7.24
N PHE A 156 6.45 -3.66 7.38
CA PHE A 156 6.36 -2.92 8.64
C PHE A 156 5.77 -3.78 9.76
N ALA A 157 4.63 -4.45 9.52
CA ALA A 157 3.99 -5.34 10.47
C ALA A 157 4.91 -6.52 10.87
N ALA A 158 5.59 -7.14 9.91
CA ALA A 158 6.56 -8.20 10.16
C ALA A 158 7.74 -7.71 11.04
N THR A 159 8.24 -6.51 10.77
CA THR A 159 9.32 -5.89 11.56
C THR A 159 8.87 -5.64 13.00
N VAL A 160 7.65 -5.14 13.20
CA VAL A 160 7.06 -4.94 14.53
C VAL A 160 6.88 -6.28 15.25
N ALA A 161 6.39 -7.32 14.57
CA ALA A 161 6.24 -8.65 15.15
C ALA A 161 7.59 -9.23 15.62
N LEU A 162 8.62 -9.15 14.77
CA LEU A 162 9.99 -9.58 15.13
C LEU A 162 10.53 -8.79 16.33
N PHE A 163 10.26 -7.49 16.40
CA PHE A 163 10.66 -6.66 17.53
C PHE A 163 9.97 -7.06 18.83
N ILE A 164 8.66 -7.37 18.79
CA ILE A 164 7.90 -7.88 19.94
C ILE A 164 8.46 -9.23 20.39
N ILE A 165 8.68 -10.16 19.45
CA ILE A 165 9.27 -11.47 19.72
C ILE A 165 10.64 -11.30 20.40
N TYR A 166 11.51 -10.46 19.84
CA TYR A 166 12.83 -10.16 20.43
C TYR A 166 12.71 -9.62 21.87
N LYS A 167 11.78 -8.69 22.12
CA LYS A 167 11.53 -8.14 23.46
C LYS A 167 11.06 -9.21 24.45
N VAL A 168 10.16 -10.09 24.02
CA VAL A 168 9.65 -11.21 24.82
C VAL A 168 10.79 -12.19 25.14
N PHE A 169 11.57 -12.61 24.14
CA PHE A 169 12.75 -13.47 24.34
C PHE A 169 13.76 -12.86 25.30
N LYS A 170 14.05 -11.56 25.18
CA LYS A 170 14.95 -10.83 26.10
C LYS A 170 14.42 -10.84 27.54
N LEU A 171 13.12 -10.71 27.75
CA LEU A 171 12.49 -10.76 29.07
C LEU A 171 12.61 -12.15 29.73
N PHE A 172 12.37 -13.21 28.97
CA PHE A 172 12.45 -14.59 29.48
C PHE A 172 13.89 -15.07 29.70
N TYR A 173 14.81 -14.79 28.77
CA TYR A 173 16.23 -15.15 28.94
C TYR A 173 16.99 -14.24 29.91
N GLY A 174 16.59 -12.96 30.01
CA GLY A 174 17.13 -12.02 31.00
C GLY A 174 16.75 -12.41 32.43
N ARG A 175 15.52 -12.92 32.65
CA ARG A 175 15.10 -13.46 33.96
C ARG A 175 15.85 -14.74 34.35
N LYS A 176 16.15 -15.65 33.42
CA LYS A 176 16.93 -16.87 33.71
C LYS A 176 18.35 -16.57 34.20
N LYS A 177 19.00 -15.49 33.73
CA LYS A 177 20.32 -15.09 34.24
C LYS A 177 20.26 -14.52 35.67
N GLY A 178 19.18 -13.85 36.06
CA GLY A 178 19.01 -13.32 37.42
C GLY A 178 18.72 -14.38 38.49
N LEU A 179 18.16 -15.53 38.10
CA LEU A 179 17.84 -16.66 39.01
C LEU A 179 19.00 -17.64 39.23
N LEU A 180 20.07 -17.57 38.44
CA LEU A 180 21.26 -18.42 38.56
C LEU A 180 22.43 -17.70 39.28
N THR A 181 22.25 -16.44 39.65
CA THR A 181 23.23 -15.61 40.38
C THR A 181 22.72 -15.09 41.72
N SER A 182 21.53 -15.52 42.17
CA SER A 182 21.01 -15.33 43.53
C SER A 182 21.19 -16.59 44.36
#